data_AF-A0A376VH78-F1
#
_entry.id   AF-A0A376VH78-F1
#
_cell.length_a   1.000
_cell.length_b   1.000
_cell.length_c   1.000
_cell.angle_alpha   90.00
_cell.angle_beta   90.00
_cell.angle_gamma   90.00
#
_symmetry.space_group_name_H-M   'P 1'
#
loop_
_entity.id
_entity.type
_entity.pdbx_description
1 polymer ?
#
loop_
_entity_poly.entity_id
_entity_poly.type
_entity_poly.pdbx_seq_one_letter_code
_entity_poly.pdbx_strand_id
1 'polypeptide(L)'
;MQALEYKSFLRFRVGKILDDLCANQLQPLLLKTLLNRAEGALLINAVGVDDVKQADEMVKLATAVAHLIGRSNFDAMSGQYYARFVVKNVDNSDSYLRQPHRVMELHNDGTYVEEITDYVLMMKIDEQNMQGGNSLLLHLDDWEHLDHYFRHPLARRPMRFAAPPSKKRQQRCFPSSVRR
;
A
#
# COMPACT_ATOMS: atom_id res chain seq x y z
N MET A 1 -6.49 -15.49 -12.20
CA MET A 1 -6.58 -14.18 -11.50
C MET A 1 -7.93 -13.48 -11.68
N GLN A 2 -8.51 -13.56 -12.87
CA GLN A 2 -9.75 -12.92 -13.31
C GLN A 2 -10.93 -13.15 -12.35
N ALA A 3 -11.08 -14.36 -11.80
CA ALA A 3 -12.16 -14.63 -10.84
C ALA A 3 -12.10 -13.74 -9.58
N LEU A 4 -10.90 -13.45 -9.08
CA LEU A 4 -10.69 -12.57 -7.92
C LEU A 4 -10.97 -11.10 -8.25
N GLU A 5 -10.73 -10.69 -9.49
CA GLU A 5 -11.06 -9.35 -9.99
C GLU A 5 -12.57 -9.13 -9.99
N TYR A 6 -13.32 -10.05 -10.61
CA TYR A 6 -14.77 -9.93 -10.76
C TYR A 6 -15.58 -10.23 -9.49
N LYS A 7 -15.16 -11.21 -8.66
CA LYS A 7 -15.94 -11.69 -7.50
C LYS A 7 -15.20 -11.41 -6.21
N SER A 8 -15.48 -10.27 -5.57
CA SER A 8 -14.75 -9.80 -4.38
C SER A 8 -14.78 -10.77 -3.20
N PHE A 9 -15.85 -11.54 -2.99
CA PHE A 9 -15.92 -12.52 -1.91
C PHE A 9 -14.88 -13.65 -2.06
N LEU A 10 -14.41 -13.93 -3.28
CA LEU A 10 -13.35 -14.92 -3.49
C LEU A 10 -12.00 -14.46 -2.90
N ARG A 11 -11.80 -13.15 -2.72
CA ARG A 11 -10.60 -12.59 -2.09
C ARG A 11 -10.53 -12.96 -0.62
N PHE A 12 -11.65 -12.83 0.10
CA PHE A 12 -11.77 -13.33 1.47
C PHE A 12 -11.68 -14.85 1.55
N ARG A 13 -12.20 -15.57 0.54
CA ARG A 13 -12.09 -17.03 0.48
C ARG A 13 -10.63 -17.50 0.39
N VAL A 14 -9.82 -16.88 -0.45
CA VAL A 14 -8.39 -17.24 -0.53
C VAL A 14 -7.63 -16.84 0.74
N GLY A 15 -8.02 -15.73 1.38
CA GLY A 15 -7.53 -15.36 2.72
C GLY A 15 -7.80 -16.46 3.74
N LYS A 16 -9.06 -16.91 3.83
CA LYS A 16 -9.45 -18.00 4.74
C LYS A 16 -8.66 -19.28 4.48
N ILE A 17 -8.49 -19.68 3.21
CA ILE A 17 -7.71 -20.89 2.87
C ILE A 17 -6.28 -20.78 3.38
N LEU A 18 -5.63 -19.63 3.21
CA LEU A 18 -4.26 -19.42 3.68
C LEU A 18 -4.18 -19.48 5.22
N ASP A 19 -5.11 -18.84 5.92
CA ASP A 19 -5.16 -18.87 7.39
C ASP A 19 -5.45 -20.28 7.93
N ASP A 20 -6.37 -21.02 7.31
CA ASP A 20 -6.66 -22.41 7.67
C ASP A 20 -5.42 -23.31 7.53
N LEU A 21 -4.61 -23.10 6.47
CA LEU A 21 -3.33 -23.81 6.27
C LEU A 21 -2.28 -23.46 7.33
N CYS A 22 -2.40 -22.29 7.95
CA CYS A 22 -1.59 -21.86 9.09
C CYS A 22 -2.26 -22.17 10.45
N ALA A 23 -3.18 -23.14 10.50
CA ALA A 23 -3.93 -23.52 11.70
C ALA A 23 -4.61 -22.33 12.41
N ASN A 24 -5.11 -21.38 11.63
CA ASN A 24 -5.78 -20.16 12.07
C ASN A 24 -4.93 -19.23 12.95
N GLN A 25 -3.60 -19.31 12.84
CA GLN A 25 -2.66 -18.47 13.58
C GLN A 25 -2.22 -17.24 12.79
N LEU A 26 -2.42 -17.21 11.47
CA LEU A 26 -1.92 -16.15 10.62
C LEU A 26 -2.73 -14.86 10.81
N GLN A 27 -4.06 -14.93 10.74
CA GLN A 27 -4.92 -13.75 10.87
C GLN A 27 -4.71 -13.01 12.22
N PRO A 28 -4.72 -13.68 13.40
CA PRO A 28 -4.45 -13.02 14.67
C PRO A 28 -3.07 -12.39 14.74
N LEU A 29 -2.04 -13.05 14.18
CA LEU A 29 -0.68 -12.53 14.15
C LEU A 29 -0.58 -11.25 13.31
N LEU A 30 -1.17 -11.25 12.11
CA LEU A 30 -1.18 -10.09 11.22
C LEU A 30 -1.85 -8.88 11.90
N LEU A 31 -3.04 -9.08 12.47
CA LEU A 31 -3.76 -8.02 13.19
C LEU A 31 -2.99 -7.52 14.41
N LYS A 32 -2.43 -8.44 15.21
CA LYS A 32 -1.61 -8.07 16.38
C LYS A 32 -0.43 -7.18 15.96
N THR A 33 0.27 -7.56 14.90
CA THR A 33 1.48 -6.85 14.45
C THR A 33 1.13 -5.48 13.86
N LEU A 34 0.11 -5.42 12.99
CA LEU A 34 -0.29 -4.19 12.31
C LEU A 34 -0.93 -3.15 13.25
N LEU A 35 -1.63 -3.61 14.29
CA LEU A 35 -2.28 -2.73 15.27
C LEU A 35 -1.37 -2.39 16.47
N ASN A 36 -0.19 -3.00 16.55
CA ASN A 36 0.78 -2.69 17.59
C ASN A 36 1.58 -1.43 17.21
N ARG A 37 1.45 -0.37 18.02
CA ARG A 37 2.16 0.92 17.81
C ARG A 37 3.69 0.76 17.77
N ALA A 38 4.25 -0.21 18.49
CA ALA A 38 5.69 -0.44 18.46
C ALA A 38 6.18 -1.18 17.19
N GLU A 39 5.25 -1.65 16.35
CA GLU A 39 5.52 -2.41 15.12
C GLU A 39 4.81 -1.76 13.92
N GLY A 40 3.69 -2.31 13.46
CA GLY A 40 2.89 -1.71 12.39
C GLY A 40 3.36 -1.99 10.95
N ALA A 41 4.43 -2.74 10.75
CA ALA A 41 4.96 -3.09 9.43
C ALA A 41 5.39 -4.56 9.34
N LEU A 42 5.21 -5.17 8.16
CA LEU A 42 5.55 -6.56 7.87
C LEU A 42 6.22 -6.65 6.49
N LEU A 43 7.29 -7.45 6.39
CA LEU A 43 7.83 -7.93 5.12
C LEU A 43 7.46 -9.40 4.98
N ILE A 44 6.68 -9.74 3.96
CA ILE A 44 6.07 -11.07 3.79
C ILE A 44 6.55 -11.69 2.47
N ASN A 45 6.95 -12.96 2.54
CA ASN A 45 7.25 -13.80 1.38
C ASN A 45 6.67 -15.22 1.57
N ALA A 46 6.67 -16.00 0.49
CA ALA A 46 6.40 -17.43 0.54
C ALA A 46 7.53 -18.17 -0.18
N VAL A 47 8.10 -19.18 0.47
CA VAL A 47 9.18 -20.00 -0.11
C VAL A 47 8.69 -20.62 -1.42
N GLY A 48 9.47 -20.44 -2.50
CA GLY A 48 9.14 -20.93 -3.83
C GLY A 48 8.22 -20.03 -4.66
N VAL A 49 7.92 -18.81 -4.20
CA VAL A 49 7.27 -17.75 -4.99
C VAL A 49 8.23 -16.56 -5.10
N ASP A 50 9.09 -16.59 -6.11
CA ASP A 50 10.24 -15.69 -6.22
C ASP A 50 10.63 -15.30 -7.67
N ASP A 51 9.91 -15.78 -8.69
CA ASP A 51 10.14 -15.44 -10.10
C ASP A 51 8.95 -14.71 -10.74
N VAL A 52 9.22 -13.79 -11.66
CA VAL A 52 8.21 -13.00 -12.38
C VAL A 52 7.16 -13.87 -13.11
N LYS A 53 7.51 -15.10 -13.50
CA LYS A 53 6.58 -16.07 -14.10
C LYS A 53 5.45 -16.46 -13.14
N GLN A 54 5.63 -16.25 -11.85
CA GLN A 54 4.68 -16.53 -10.77
C GLN A 54 3.93 -15.26 -10.31
N ALA A 55 3.89 -14.22 -11.13
CA ALA A 55 3.20 -12.97 -10.79
C ALA A 55 1.73 -13.18 -10.38
N ASP A 56 1.05 -14.16 -10.98
CA ASP A 56 -0.33 -14.48 -10.61
C ASP A 56 -0.41 -15.08 -9.19
N GLU A 57 0.53 -15.94 -8.80
CA GLU A 57 0.67 -16.53 -7.47
C GLU A 57 1.01 -15.46 -6.43
N MET A 58 1.93 -14.55 -6.77
CA MET A 58 2.28 -13.39 -5.95
C MET A 58 1.04 -12.54 -5.63
N VAL A 59 0.23 -12.21 -6.64
CA VAL A 59 -0.99 -11.42 -6.41
C VAL A 59 -2.02 -12.22 -5.58
N LYS A 60 -2.18 -13.53 -5.80
CA LYS A 60 -3.06 -14.35 -4.95
C LYS A 60 -2.61 -14.34 -3.49
N LEU A 61 -1.30 -14.45 -3.24
CA LEU A 61 -0.72 -14.41 -1.89
C LEU A 61 -0.99 -13.07 -1.20
N ALA A 62 -0.65 -11.95 -1.86
CA ALA A 62 -0.94 -10.61 -1.34
C ALA A 62 -2.44 -10.41 -1.08
N THR A 63 -3.29 -10.88 -1.99
CA THR A 63 -4.75 -10.78 -1.87
C THR A 63 -5.24 -11.53 -0.64
N ALA A 64 -4.75 -12.76 -0.42
CA ALA A 64 -5.11 -13.58 0.72
C ALA A 64 -4.73 -12.89 2.04
N VAL A 65 -3.49 -12.41 2.16
CA VAL A 65 -3.00 -11.70 3.35
C VAL A 65 -3.82 -10.43 3.61
N ALA A 66 -3.99 -9.56 2.60
CA ALA A 66 -4.71 -8.30 2.76
C ALA A 66 -6.17 -8.51 3.18
N HIS A 67 -6.83 -9.55 2.65
CA HIS A 67 -8.24 -9.83 2.95
C HIS A 67 -8.46 -10.64 4.24
N LEU A 68 -7.39 -11.00 4.97
CA LEU A 68 -7.49 -11.44 6.36
C LEU A 68 -7.59 -10.26 7.33
N ILE A 69 -7.02 -9.10 6.98
CA ILE A 69 -6.95 -7.93 7.87
C ILE A 69 -7.89 -6.78 7.45
N GLY A 70 -8.45 -6.83 6.26
CA GLY A 70 -9.33 -5.76 5.77
C GLY A 70 -9.84 -6.02 4.36
N ARG A 71 -10.08 -4.95 3.60
CA ARG A 71 -10.52 -5.02 2.20
C ARG A 71 -9.71 -4.04 1.37
N SER A 72 -9.21 -4.48 0.21
CA SER A 72 -8.48 -3.58 -0.69
C SER A 72 -9.46 -2.68 -1.46
N ASN A 73 -9.16 -1.38 -1.47
CA ASN A 73 -9.95 -0.38 -2.16
C ASN A 73 -9.82 -0.50 -3.68
N PHE A 74 -10.74 0.14 -4.39
CA PHE A 74 -10.66 0.24 -5.85
C PHE A 74 -9.52 1.18 -6.25
N ASP A 75 -8.65 0.71 -7.13
CA ASP A 75 -7.58 1.50 -7.75
C ASP A 75 -8.05 2.06 -9.10
N ALA A 76 -8.08 3.38 -9.20
CA ALA A 76 -8.51 4.08 -10.40
C ALA A 76 -7.54 3.96 -11.59
N MET A 77 -6.27 3.63 -11.34
CA MET A 77 -5.24 3.50 -12.38
C MET A 77 -5.39 2.20 -13.16
N SER A 78 -5.73 1.10 -12.47
CA SER A 78 -5.94 -0.21 -13.10
C SER A 78 -7.42 -0.51 -13.39
N GLY A 79 -8.34 0.18 -12.69
CA GLY A 79 -9.76 -0.16 -12.70
C GLY A 79 -10.08 -1.45 -11.92
N GLN A 80 -9.18 -1.89 -11.04
CA GLN A 80 -9.27 -3.14 -10.27
C GLN A 80 -8.97 -2.90 -8.79
N TYR A 81 -8.87 -3.95 -7.97
CA TYR A 81 -8.54 -3.85 -6.52
C TYR A 81 -7.04 -3.87 -6.22
N TYR A 82 -6.22 -4.00 -7.26
CA TYR A 82 -4.77 -3.94 -7.23
C TYR A 82 -4.30 -3.29 -8.54
N ALA A 83 -3.09 -2.74 -8.55
CA ALA A 83 -2.48 -2.22 -9.76
C ALA A 83 -1.07 -2.82 -9.93
N ARG A 84 -0.68 -3.05 -11.18
CA ARG A 84 0.66 -3.50 -11.55
C ARG A 84 1.30 -2.43 -12.41
N PHE A 85 2.51 -2.02 -12.04
CA PHE A 85 3.28 -1.03 -12.76
C PHE A 85 4.57 -1.67 -13.27
N VAL A 86 4.90 -1.37 -14.51
CA VAL A 86 6.18 -1.77 -15.11
C VAL A 86 6.98 -0.49 -15.29
N VAL A 87 8.14 -0.43 -14.66
CA VAL A 87 9.11 0.67 -14.82
C VAL A 87 10.25 0.15 -15.68
N LYS A 88 10.56 0.87 -16.76
CA LYS A 88 11.72 0.60 -17.62
C LYS A 88 12.49 1.90 -17.79
N ASN A 89 13.82 1.84 -17.75
CA ASN A 89 14.69 3.01 -17.95
C ASN A 89 14.73 3.52 -19.41
N VAL A 90 13.78 3.09 -20.26
CA VAL A 90 13.59 3.51 -21.66
C VAL A 90 12.35 4.43 -21.78
N ASP A 91 11.79 4.87 -20.65
CA ASP A 91 10.59 5.71 -20.66
C ASP A 91 10.93 7.11 -21.21
N ASN A 92 10.54 7.36 -22.45
CA ASN A 92 10.60 8.70 -23.09
C ASN A 92 9.54 9.66 -22.53
N SER A 93 8.82 9.28 -21.47
CA SER A 93 7.89 10.18 -20.80
C SER A 93 8.65 11.23 -20.00
N ASP A 94 8.50 12.49 -20.40
CA ASP A 94 9.07 13.69 -19.76
C ASP A 94 8.40 14.01 -18.41
N SER A 95 7.88 12.98 -17.73
CA SER A 95 7.24 13.09 -16.45
C SER A 95 8.34 13.27 -15.40
N TYR A 96 8.46 14.50 -14.90
CA TYR A 96 9.34 14.91 -13.79
C TYR A 96 9.30 13.95 -12.56
N LEU A 97 8.21 13.20 -12.38
CA LEU A 97 8.02 12.21 -11.31
C LEU A 97 8.62 10.83 -11.59
N ARG A 98 9.05 10.53 -12.81
CA ARG A 98 9.57 9.20 -13.23
C ARG A 98 11.08 9.19 -13.45
N GLN A 99 11.75 10.26 -13.06
CA GLN A 99 13.20 10.37 -13.20
C GLN A 99 13.90 9.42 -12.20
N PRO A 100 14.79 8.52 -12.68
CA PRO A 100 15.35 7.46 -11.85
C PRO A 100 16.29 7.96 -10.74
N HIS A 101 16.83 9.18 -10.88
CA HIS A 101 17.72 9.80 -9.88
C HIS A 101 16.94 10.54 -8.78
N ARG A 102 15.61 10.58 -8.85
CA ARG A 102 14.80 11.32 -7.90
C ARG A 102 14.22 10.40 -6.84
N VAL A 103 14.38 10.79 -5.59
CA VAL A 103 13.71 10.15 -4.45
C VAL A 103 12.24 10.56 -4.45
N MET A 104 11.34 9.57 -4.41
CA MET A 104 9.92 9.82 -4.10
C MET A 104 9.82 10.14 -2.61
N GLU A 105 9.35 11.33 -2.27
CA GLU A 105 9.33 11.81 -0.89
C GLU A 105 8.37 10.98 -0.02
N LEU A 106 8.69 10.84 1.28
CA LEU A 106 7.85 10.12 2.25
C LEU A 106 6.47 10.75 2.33
N HIS A 107 5.42 9.92 2.31
CA HIS A 107 4.03 10.34 2.35
C HIS A 107 3.12 9.25 2.92
N ASN A 108 1.87 9.62 3.20
CA ASN A 108 0.78 8.69 3.47
C ASN A 108 -0.14 8.61 2.25
N ASP A 109 -0.71 7.43 2.00
CA ASP A 109 -1.70 7.23 0.94
C ASP A 109 -3.11 7.69 1.36
N GLY A 110 -3.97 7.91 0.38
CA GLY A 110 -5.39 8.24 0.62
C GLY A 110 -5.67 9.67 1.13
N THR A 111 -4.70 10.58 1.08
CA THR A 111 -4.85 11.95 1.65
C THR A 111 -5.90 12.84 0.96
N TYR A 112 -6.40 12.46 -0.21
CA TYR A 112 -7.39 13.21 -0.99
C TYR A 112 -8.77 12.52 -1.07
N VAL A 113 -9.02 11.54 -0.19
CA VAL A 113 -10.36 10.94 0.03
C VAL A 113 -10.78 11.14 1.49
N GLU A 114 -12.06 10.91 1.80
CA GLU A 114 -12.56 11.06 3.18
C GLU A 114 -12.32 9.79 4.00
N GLU A 115 -12.40 8.63 3.35
CA GLU A 115 -12.14 7.34 3.96
C GLU A 115 -10.65 7.18 4.32
N ILE A 116 -10.38 6.68 5.53
CA ILE A 116 -9.01 6.41 5.98
C ILE A 116 -8.47 5.18 5.24
N THR A 117 -7.23 5.27 4.77
CA THR A 117 -6.50 4.13 4.24
C THR A 117 -5.61 3.56 5.34
N ASP A 118 -6.04 2.45 5.94
CA ASP A 118 -5.38 1.88 7.12
C ASP A 118 -4.11 1.07 6.81
N TYR A 119 -3.97 0.56 5.57
CA TYR A 119 -2.78 -0.19 5.16
C TYR A 119 -2.40 0.11 3.71
N VAL A 120 -1.09 0.01 3.45
CA VAL A 120 -0.49 0.08 2.10
C VAL A 120 0.25 -1.23 1.87
N LEU A 121 0.03 -1.87 0.71
CA LEU A 121 0.72 -3.09 0.31
C LEU A 121 1.49 -2.83 -0.97
N MET A 122 2.82 -2.92 -0.89
CA MET A 122 3.72 -2.86 -2.04
C MET A 122 4.39 -4.22 -2.24
N MET A 123 4.43 -4.69 -3.48
CA MET A 123 4.99 -5.99 -3.83
C MET A 123 5.92 -5.85 -5.04
N LYS A 124 7.13 -6.39 -4.91
CA LYS A 124 8.06 -6.53 -6.04
C LYS A 124 7.68 -7.77 -6.83
N ILE A 125 7.31 -7.59 -8.10
CA ILE A 125 6.93 -8.69 -9.02
C ILE A 125 8.09 -9.11 -9.91
N ASP A 126 8.93 -8.15 -10.30
CA ASP A 126 10.10 -8.38 -11.15
C ASP A 126 11.17 -7.35 -10.81
N GLU A 127 12.43 -7.74 -10.98
CA GLU A 127 13.59 -6.87 -10.82
C GLU A 127 14.73 -7.37 -11.71
N GLN A 128 15.17 -6.53 -12.65
CA GLN A 128 16.24 -6.86 -13.58
C GLN A 128 17.19 -5.66 -13.68
N ASN A 129 18.49 -5.89 -13.42
CA ASN A 129 19.53 -4.86 -13.50
C ASN A 129 19.21 -3.59 -12.69
N MET A 130 18.53 -3.73 -11.55
CA MET A 130 18.19 -2.61 -10.66
C MET A 130 19.34 -2.34 -9.70
N GLN A 131 19.65 -1.06 -9.49
CA GLN A 131 20.56 -0.61 -8.44
C GLN A 131 19.84 0.47 -7.62
N GLY A 132 19.74 0.27 -6.30
CA GLY A 132 18.93 1.12 -5.44
C GLY A 132 17.43 0.85 -5.60
N GLY A 133 16.60 1.89 -5.44
CA GLY A 133 15.13 1.75 -5.54
C GLY A 133 14.49 1.09 -4.31
N ASN A 134 15.15 1.15 -3.15
CA ASN A 134 14.61 0.64 -1.90
C ASN A 134 13.37 1.42 -1.48
N SER A 135 12.39 0.72 -0.90
CA SER A 135 11.32 1.38 -0.17
C SER A 135 11.91 2.14 1.03
N LEU A 136 11.53 3.40 1.17
CA LEU A 136 11.85 4.21 2.34
C LEU A 136 10.66 4.19 3.29
N LEU A 137 10.91 3.93 4.57
CA LEU A 137 9.89 3.89 5.63
C LEU A 137 10.37 4.75 6.79
N LEU A 138 9.44 5.44 7.44
CA LEU A 138 9.68 6.22 8.66
C LEU A 138 8.50 6.01 9.60
N HIS A 139 8.74 5.31 10.72
CA HIS A 139 7.76 5.26 11.79
C HIS A 139 7.74 6.61 12.52
N LEU A 140 6.56 7.10 12.90
CA LEU A 140 6.45 8.44 13.50
C LEU A 140 7.21 8.55 14.83
N ASP A 141 7.27 7.47 15.62
CA ASP A 141 8.01 7.48 16.90
C ASP A 141 9.54 7.50 16.72
N ASP A 142 10.03 7.18 15.51
CA ASP A 142 11.45 7.28 15.18
C ASP A 142 11.82 8.65 14.59
N TRP A 143 10.83 9.52 14.36
CA TRP A 143 11.06 10.85 13.77
C TRP A 143 11.40 11.89 14.84
N GLU A 144 12.64 12.35 14.82
CA GLU A 144 13.23 13.27 15.81
C GLU A 144 12.53 14.63 15.90
N HIS A 145 11.82 15.04 14.85
CA HIS A 145 11.09 16.31 14.81
C HIS A 145 9.59 16.18 15.03
N LEU A 146 9.06 14.98 15.28
CA LEU A 146 7.62 14.74 15.45
C LEU A 146 7.01 15.72 16.46
N ASP A 147 7.61 15.83 17.64
CA ASP A 147 7.06 16.64 18.73
C ASP A 147 7.05 18.14 18.39
N HIS A 148 8.05 18.63 17.65
CA HIS A 148 8.11 20.02 17.20
C HIS A 148 6.94 20.33 16.25
N TYR A 149 6.75 19.52 15.22
CA TYR A 149 5.69 19.74 14.22
C TYR A 149 4.30 19.46 14.79
N PHE A 150 4.13 18.41 15.59
CA PHE A 150 2.83 17.99 16.12
C PHE A 150 2.24 18.96 17.15
N ARG A 151 3.09 19.71 17.88
CA ARG A 151 2.65 20.74 18.84
C ARG A 151 2.33 22.09 18.19
N HIS A 152 2.72 22.29 16.93
CA HIS A 152 2.44 23.53 16.21
C HIS A 152 0.92 23.69 15.96
N PRO A 153 0.34 24.90 16.08
CA PRO A 153 -1.10 25.12 15.83
C PRO A 153 -1.57 24.66 14.45
N LEU A 154 -0.68 24.75 13.45
CA LEU A 154 -0.97 24.29 12.09
C LEU A 154 -1.19 22.78 11.97
N ALA A 155 -0.69 21.96 12.91
CA ALA A 155 -0.89 20.52 12.89
C ALA A 155 -2.36 20.11 13.06
N ARG A 156 -3.19 20.99 13.65
CA ARG A 156 -4.63 20.76 13.85
C ARG A 156 -5.50 21.62 12.94
N ARG A 157 -4.89 22.44 12.06
CA ARG A 157 -5.63 23.26 11.11
C ARG A 157 -6.07 22.38 9.94
N PRO A 158 -7.39 22.28 9.64
CA PRO A 158 -7.85 21.59 8.44
C PRO A 158 -7.20 22.21 7.21
N MET A 159 -6.50 21.38 6.42
CA MET A 159 -5.91 21.78 5.14
C MET A 159 -6.65 21.11 4.00
N ARG A 160 -6.71 21.79 2.87
CA ARG A 160 -7.39 21.29 1.67
C ARG A 160 -6.47 20.32 0.93
N PHE A 161 -6.95 19.11 0.68
CA PHE A 161 -6.31 18.15 -0.21
C PHE A 161 -7.09 18.04 -1.53
N ALA A 162 -6.37 17.86 -2.64
CA ALA A 162 -6.94 17.76 -3.97
C ALA A 162 -6.33 16.58 -4.73
N ALA A 163 -7.19 15.75 -5.32
CA ALA A 163 -6.77 14.64 -6.15
C ALA A 163 -6.09 15.15 -7.44
N PRO A 164 -5.11 14.40 -7.99
CA PRO A 164 -4.48 14.75 -9.26
C PRO A 164 -5.45 14.62 -10.44
N PRO A 165 -5.20 15.34 -11.56
CA PRO A 165 -6.10 15.37 -12.73
C PRO A 165 -6.41 14.01 -13.35
N SER A 166 -5.52 13.03 -13.17
CA SER A 166 -5.66 11.66 -13.69
C SER A 166 -6.79 10.88 -13.01
N LYS A 167 -7.31 11.32 -11.85
CA LYS A 167 -8.44 10.68 -11.16
C LYS A 167 -9.74 11.42 -11.49
N LYS A 168 -10.68 10.71 -12.14
CA LYS A 168 -11.97 11.26 -12.65
C LYS A 168 -12.92 11.85 -11.58
N ARG A 169 -12.61 11.73 -10.28
CA ARG A 169 -13.37 12.35 -9.19
C ARG A 169 -12.60 13.55 -8.64
N GLN A 170 -13.03 14.76 -9.02
CA GLN A 170 -12.58 16.00 -8.39
C GLN A 170 -13.29 16.20 -7.06
N GLN A 171 -12.89 15.43 -6.03
CA GLN A 171 -13.40 15.64 -4.69
C GLN A 171 -12.32 16.34 -3.87
N ARG A 172 -12.67 17.51 -3.34
CA ARG A 172 -11.85 18.22 -2.35
C ARG A 172 -12.30 17.72 -1.00
N CYS A 173 -11.40 17.15 -0.21
CA CYS A 173 -11.71 16.73 1.14
C CYS A 173 -10.89 17.53 2.16
N PHE A 174 -11.42 17.56 3.36
CA PHE A 174 -10.70 17.93 4.58
C PHE A 174 -10.59 16.65 5.39
N PRO A 175 -9.55 15.82 5.18
CA PRO A 175 -9.38 14.58 5.92
C PRO A 175 -9.42 14.87 7.41
N SER A 176 -10.15 14.05 8.16
CA SER A 176 -10.26 14.25 9.61
C SER A 176 -8.89 14.13 10.29
N SER A 177 -8.71 14.93 11.34
CA SER A 177 -7.44 15.20 12.04
C SER A 177 -6.54 14.00 12.31
N VAL A 178 -5.22 14.23 12.21
CA VAL A 178 -4.15 13.34 12.68
C VAL A 178 -4.47 12.82 14.09
N ARG A 179 -4.81 11.54 14.20
CA ARG A 179 -4.97 10.86 15.50
C ARG A 179 -3.62 10.26 15.89
N ARG A 180 -3.24 10.46 17.15
CA ARG A 180 -2.14 9.73 17.79
C ARG A 180 -2.59 8.30 18.05
#